data_AF-A0A2E9FIX8-F1
#
_entry.id   AF-A0A2E9FIX8-F1
#
_cell.length_a   1.000
_cell.length_b   1.000
_cell.length_c   1.000
_cell.angle_alpha   90.00
_cell.angle_beta   90.00
_cell.angle_gamma   90.00
#
_symmetry.space_group_name_H-M   'P 1'
#
loop_
_entity.id
_entity.type
_entity.pdbx_description
1 polymer ?
#
loop_
_entity_poly.entity_id
_entity_poly.type
_entity_poly.pdbx_seq_one_letter_code
_entity_poly.pdbx_strand_id
1 'polypeptide(L)'
;MEEDFYASVKLVSGEEIFGEVMPSEENGRTVLIISDPVEIETVSMNGTHEGLRMMPWLRSMPTESIIVIPMDRVITVVEAREDSEVVKYYQKFIFSNLNGGPAEKIKVTKKMGYVISVEQARENLEKLYKKGEAS
;
A
#
# COMPACT_ATOMS: atom_id res chain seq x y z
N MET A 1 11.67 12.98 -3.56
CA MET A 1 11.86 12.05 -2.44
C MET A 1 10.48 11.97 -1.83
N GLU A 2 9.65 11.04 -2.29
CA GLU A 2 8.29 10.89 -1.78
C GLU A 2 8.31 9.74 -0.79
N GLU A 3 7.97 10.07 0.46
CA GLU A 3 7.80 9.15 1.57
C GLU A 3 6.38 8.57 1.52
N ASP A 4 6.20 7.36 2.05
CA ASP A 4 4.89 6.72 2.13
C ASP A 4 4.01 7.48 3.14
N PHE A 5 2.75 7.70 2.82
CA PHE A 5 1.82 8.43 3.68
C PHE A 5 0.45 7.77 3.74
N TYR A 6 -0.27 7.95 4.86
CA TYR A 6 -1.66 7.50 4.94
C TYR A 6 -2.57 8.45 4.18
N ALA A 7 -3.50 7.94 3.39
CA ALA A 7 -4.42 8.79 2.65
C ALA A 7 -5.80 8.17 2.46
N SER A 8 -6.80 9.04 2.34
CA SER A 8 -8.08 8.70 1.71
C SER A 8 -8.00 8.95 0.21
N VAL A 9 -8.41 7.97 -0.59
CA VAL A 9 -8.41 8.00 -2.05
C VAL A 9 -9.82 7.79 -2.55
N LYS A 10 -10.35 8.78 -3.27
CA LYS A 10 -11.66 8.70 -3.92
C LYS A 10 -11.48 8.21 -5.35
N LEU A 11 -12.12 7.11 -5.71
CA LEU A 11 -12.05 6.52 -7.04
C LEU A 11 -13.18 7.02 -7.94
N VAL A 12 -12.96 6.90 -9.26
CA VAL A 12 -13.99 7.25 -10.29
C VAL A 12 -15.26 6.39 -10.18
N SER A 13 -15.19 5.24 -9.53
CA SER A 13 -16.34 4.40 -9.21
C SER A 13 -17.25 4.99 -8.12
N GLY A 14 -16.78 6.01 -7.39
CA GLY A 14 -17.45 6.60 -6.23
C GLY A 14 -17.02 5.99 -4.89
N GLU A 15 -16.28 4.88 -4.92
CA GLU A 15 -15.69 4.24 -3.73
C GLU A 15 -14.66 5.16 -3.06
N GLU A 16 -14.58 5.07 -1.73
CA GLU A 16 -13.56 5.76 -0.93
C GLU A 16 -12.76 4.72 -0.16
N ILE A 17 -11.47 4.66 -0.46
CA ILE A 17 -10.54 3.73 0.16
C ILE A 17 -9.51 4.47 0.99
N PHE A 18 -8.96 3.80 1.99
CA PHE A 18 -7.93 4.32 2.86
C PHE A 18 -6.78 3.32 2.98
N GLY A 19 -5.55 3.81 2.97
CA GLY A 19 -4.36 2.96 3.09
C GLY A 19 -3.07 3.76 3.13
N GLU A 20 -1.95 3.04 3.15
CA GLU A 20 -0.61 3.62 3.00
C GLU A 20 -0.29 3.75 1.51
N VAL A 21 -0.10 4.99 1.04
CA VAL A 21 0.03 5.34 -0.37
C VAL A 21 1.47 5.71 -0.68
N MET A 22 1.99 5.12 -1.75
CA MET A 22 3.27 5.44 -2.37
C MET A 22 3.03 5.82 -3.84
N PRO A 23 3.18 7.10 -4.21
CA PRO A 23 3.18 7.48 -5.62
C PRO A 23 4.43 6.94 -6.32
N SER A 24 4.27 6.45 -7.54
CA SER A 24 5.37 5.94 -8.37
C SER A 24 5.21 6.40 -9.81
N GLU A 25 6.32 6.75 -10.46
CA GLU A 25 6.38 7.05 -11.88
C GLU A 25 6.93 5.84 -12.64
N GLU A 26 6.10 5.21 -13.47
CA GLU A 26 6.50 4.12 -14.36
C GLU A 26 6.25 4.49 -15.81
N ASN A 27 7.29 4.45 -16.65
CA ASN A 27 7.19 4.66 -18.11
C ASN A 27 6.44 5.96 -18.52
N GLY A 28 6.61 7.04 -17.76
CA GLY A 28 5.95 8.32 -18.00
C GLY A 28 4.48 8.38 -17.56
N ARG A 29 4.02 7.41 -16.76
CA ARG A 29 2.71 7.41 -16.11
C ARG A 29 2.87 7.35 -14.60
N THR A 30 2.12 8.19 -13.90
CA THR A 30 2.04 8.15 -12.44
C THR A 30 0.99 7.13 -12.02
N VAL A 31 1.36 6.26 -11.09
CA VAL A 31 0.48 5.28 -10.45
C VAL A 31 0.55 5.44 -8.94
N LEU A 32 -0.53 5.10 -8.25
CA LEU A 32 -0.54 4.98 -6.80
C LEU A 32 -0.39 3.51 -6.43
N ILE A 33 0.64 3.20 -5.67
CA ILE A 33 0.79 1.92 -5.00
C ILE A 33 0.16 2.08 -3.63
N ILE A 34 -0.83 1.27 -3.28
CA ILE A 34 -1.53 1.35 -1.99
C ILE A 34 -1.39 0.04 -1.26
N SER A 35 -0.91 0.10 -0.02
CA SER A 35 -0.81 -1.06 0.86
C SER A 35 -2.05 -1.21 1.75
N ASP A 36 -2.52 -2.44 1.88
CA ASP A 36 -3.67 -2.91 2.66
C ASP A 36 -4.91 -1.99 2.58
N PRO A 37 -5.44 -1.72 1.38
CA PRO A 37 -6.55 -0.78 1.19
C PRO A 37 -7.82 -1.25 1.92
N VAL A 38 -8.42 -0.34 2.68
CA VAL A 38 -9.70 -0.56 3.36
C VAL A 38 -10.77 0.39 2.85
N GLU A 39 -12.01 -0.07 2.80
CA GLU A 39 -13.20 0.76 2.65
C GLU A 39 -13.58 1.33 4.01
N ILE A 40 -13.89 2.63 4.06
CA ILE A 40 -14.33 3.33 5.27
C ILE A 40 -15.79 3.73 5.14
N GLU A 41 -16.60 3.36 6.14
CA GLU A 41 -17.99 3.80 6.23
C GLU A 41 -18.31 4.34 7.63
N THR A 42 -19.05 5.45 7.67
CA THR A 42 -19.64 5.95 8.90
C THR A 42 -20.91 5.16 9.21
N VAL A 43 -20.94 4.50 10.37
CA VAL A 43 -22.09 3.74 10.86
C VAL A 43 -22.76 4.49 12.01
N SER A 44 -24.08 4.68 11.94
CA SER A 44 -24.82 5.21 13.08
C SER A 44 -25.15 4.08 14.06
N MET A 45 -24.62 4.17 15.28
CA MET A 45 -25.06 3.36 16.41
C MET A 45 -26.22 4.06 17.12
N ASN A 46 -27.41 3.48 17.01
CA ASN A 46 -28.62 3.85 17.75
C ASN A 46 -28.99 5.35 17.68
N GLY A 47 -28.63 6.04 16.59
CA GLY A 47 -29.02 7.43 16.32
C GLY A 47 -28.28 8.52 17.12
N THR A 48 -27.39 8.16 18.06
CA THR A 48 -26.67 9.14 18.91
C THR A 48 -25.15 9.10 18.77
N HIS A 49 -24.58 7.98 18.33
CA HIS A 49 -23.13 7.82 18.17
C HIS A 49 -22.81 7.41 16.73
N GLU A 50 -21.88 8.12 16.10
CA GLU A 50 -21.32 7.72 14.81
C GLU A 50 -20.04 6.93 15.07
N GLY A 51 -19.98 5.71 14.55
CA GLY A 51 -18.80 4.86 14.57
C GLY A 51 -18.19 4.73 13.17
N LEU A 52 -16.95 4.26 13.10
CA LEU A 52 -16.27 3.99 11.85
C LEU A 52 -16.21 2.48 11.62
N ARG A 53 -16.71 2.02 10.47
CA ARG A 53 -16.58 0.64 10.01
C ARG A 53 -15.48 0.60 8.95
N MET A 54 -14.49 -0.26 9.17
CA MET A 54 -13.44 -0.57 8.19
C MET A 54 -13.62 -1.99 7.68
N MET A 55 -13.47 -2.18 6.38
CA MET A 55 -13.51 -3.50 5.74
C MET A 55 -12.40 -3.58 4.68
N PRO A 56 -11.80 -4.75 4.42
CA PRO A 56 -10.83 -4.87 3.33
C PRO A 56 -11.53 -4.51 2.01
N TRP A 57 -10.88 -3.72 1.17
CA TRP A 57 -11.49 -3.30 -0.10
C TRP A 57 -11.74 -4.52 -1.01
N LEU A 58 -10.71 -5.35 -1.23
CA LEU A 58 -10.82 -6.60 -1.97
C LEU A 58 -11.19 -7.77 -1.04
N ARG A 59 -12.49 -7.89 -0.75
CA ARG A 59 -13.03 -8.90 0.18
C ARG A 59 -12.73 -10.35 -0.20
N SER A 60 -12.58 -10.63 -1.49
CA SER A 60 -12.23 -11.98 -2.00
C SER A 60 -10.75 -12.32 -1.84
N MET A 61 -9.88 -11.32 -1.67
CA MET A 61 -8.43 -11.46 -1.57
C MET A 61 -7.88 -10.52 -0.49
N PRO A 62 -8.29 -10.68 0.77
CA PRO A 62 -7.94 -9.74 1.84
C PRO A 62 -6.44 -9.76 2.19
N THR A 63 -5.71 -10.83 1.82
CA THR A 63 -4.28 -11.02 2.14
C THR A 63 -3.33 -10.49 1.07
N GLU A 64 -3.83 -10.13 -0.11
CA GLU A 64 -3.02 -9.51 -1.17
C GLU A 64 -2.87 -8.03 -0.82
N SER A 65 -1.77 -7.69 -0.15
CA SER A 65 -1.60 -6.46 0.61
C SER A 65 -1.20 -5.24 -0.19
N ILE A 66 -1.01 -5.33 -1.52
CA ILE A 66 -0.55 -4.21 -2.34
C ILE A 66 -1.35 -4.17 -3.64
N ILE A 67 -1.88 -2.99 -3.95
CA ILE A 67 -2.59 -2.72 -5.20
C ILE A 67 -1.91 -1.58 -5.95
N VAL A 68 -2.09 -1.56 -7.27
CA VAL A 68 -1.62 -0.47 -8.13
C VAL A 68 -2.84 0.14 -8.82
N ILE A 69 -3.05 1.44 -8.60
CA ILE A 69 -4.14 2.18 -9.21
C ILE A 69 -3.54 3.26 -10.13
N PRO A 70 -3.89 3.28 -11.42
CA PRO A 70 -3.47 4.35 -12.30
C PRO A 70 -4.21 5.65 -11.96
N MET A 71 -3.52 6.79 -12.10
CA MET A 71 -4.08 8.10 -11.71
C MET A 71 -5.36 8.51 -12.47
N ASP A 72 -5.63 7.93 -13.65
CA ASP A 72 -6.87 8.16 -14.40
C ASP A 72 -8.12 7.55 -13.72
N ARG A 73 -7.95 6.69 -12.72
CA ARG A 73 -9.02 6.10 -11.92
C ARG A 73 -9.21 6.77 -10.56
N VAL A 74 -8.44 7.83 -10.29
CA VAL A 74 -8.47 8.58 -9.03
C VAL A 74 -9.10 9.95 -9.25
N ILE A 75 -10.08 10.30 -8.42
CA ILE A 75 -10.69 11.64 -8.39
C ILE A 75 -9.87 12.56 -7.47
N THR A 76 -9.57 12.10 -6.25
CA THR A 76 -8.81 12.87 -5.27
C THR A 76 -8.03 11.98 -4.33
N VAL A 77 -6.91 12.49 -3.84
CA VAL A 77 -6.09 11.90 -2.77
C VAL A 77 -5.99 12.95 -1.67
N VAL A 78 -6.31 12.57 -0.44
CA VAL A 78 -6.19 13.44 0.73
C VAL A 78 -5.31 12.73 1.75
N GLU A 79 -4.13 13.29 1.97
CA GLU A 79 -3.22 12.81 3.00
C GLU A 79 -3.84 13.01 4.40
N ALA A 80 -3.80 11.95 5.20
CA ALA A 80 -4.23 11.95 6.58
C ALA A 80 -3.06 12.28 7.49
N ARG A 81 -3.32 13.08 8.52
CA ARG A 81 -2.34 13.32 9.58
C ARG A 81 -2.02 12.01 10.29
N GLU A 82 -0.73 11.78 10.57
CA GLU A 82 -0.27 10.59 11.29
C GLU A 82 -0.95 10.38 12.66
N ASP A 83 -1.30 11.48 13.35
CA ASP A 83 -1.91 11.46 14.69
C ASP A 83 -3.44 11.35 14.67
N SER A 84 -4.06 11.30 13.50
CA SER A 84 -5.50 11.25 13.32
C SER A 84 -6.13 9.96 13.86
N GLU A 85 -7.40 10.06 14.27
CA GLU A 85 -8.16 8.92 14.77
C GLU A 85 -8.28 7.82 13.70
N VAL A 86 -8.55 8.19 12.44
CA VAL A 86 -8.65 7.25 11.32
C VAL A 86 -7.36 6.42 11.12
N VAL A 87 -6.18 7.04 11.23
CA VAL A 87 -4.89 6.31 11.12
C VAL A 87 -4.75 5.30 12.26
N LYS A 88 -5.11 5.67 13.50
CA LYS A 88 -5.04 4.77 14.66
C LYS A 88 -6.00 3.59 14.50
N TYR A 89 -7.23 3.84 14.05
CA TYR A 89 -8.20 2.79 13.76
C TYR A 89 -7.73 1.86 12.65
N TYR A 90 -7.17 2.42 11.57
CA TYR A 90 -6.60 1.68 10.45
C TYR A 90 -5.48 0.75 10.92
N GLN A 91 -4.47 1.28 11.61
CA GLN A 91 -3.34 0.48 12.09
C GLN A 91 -3.79 -0.67 13.00
N LYS A 92 -4.77 -0.42 13.87
CA LYS A 92 -5.38 -1.45 14.72
C LYS A 92 -6.12 -2.51 13.88
N PHE A 93 -6.88 -2.08 12.88
CA PHE A 93 -7.60 -2.97 11.97
C PHE A 93 -6.64 -3.89 11.20
N ILE A 94 -5.58 -3.34 10.60
CA ILE A 94 -4.55 -4.13 9.90
C ILE A 94 -3.91 -5.15 10.85
N PHE A 95 -3.53 -4.72 12.05
CA PHE A 95 -2.88 -5.58 13.04
C PHE A 95 -3.79 -6.73 13.52
N SER A 96 -5.06 -6.45 13.77
CA SER A 96 -5.99 -7.46 14.33
C SER A 96 -6.60 -8.38 13.28
N ASN A 97 -6.94 -7.88 12.10
CA ASN A 97 -7.84 -8.58 11.17
C ASN A 97 -7.16 -9.15 9.93
N LEU A 98 -6.03 -8.58 9.52
CA LEU A 98 -5.35 -9.00 8.29
C LEU A 98 -4.09 -9.82 8.55
N ASN A 99 -3.38 -9.55 9.65
CA ASN A 99 -2.10 -10.20 9.94
C ASN A 99 -2.15 -11.40 10.89
N GLY A 100 -3.29 -11.70 11.54
CA GLY A 100 -3.52 -12.94 12.29
C GLY A 100 -2.46 -13.33 13.36
N GLY A 101 -1.59 -12.40 13.77
CA GLY A 101 -0.33 -12.67 14.46
C GLY A 101 0.78 -11.73 13.96
N PRO A 102 2.01 -11.82 14.48
CA PRO A 102 3.12 -10.96 14.07
C PRO A 102 3.62 -11.39 12.68
N ALA A 103 2.84 -11.14 11.64
CA ALA A 103 3.34 -11.14 10.28
C ALA A 103 4.21 -9.89 10.13
N GLU A 104 5.48 -10.09 9.78
CA GLU A 104 6.38 -9.00 9.41
C GLU A 104 5.68 -8.14 8.36
N LYS A 105 5.42 -6.86 8.69
CA LYS A 105 5.00 -5.88 7.69
C LYS A 105 6.00 -5.96 6.54
N ILE A 106 5.57 -6.45 5.39
CA ILE A 106 6.40 -6.39 4.17
C ILE A 106 6.48 -4.91 3.83
N LYS A 107 7.51 -4.24 4.33
CA LYS A 107 7.80 -2.86 3.92
C LYS A 107 8.11 -2.90 2.44
N VAL A 108 7.28 -2.24 1.64
CA VAL A 108 7.51 -2.09 0.22
C VAL A 108 8.85 -1.36 0.05
N THR A 109 9.86 -2.06 -0.45
CA THR A 109 11.15 -1.43 -0.75
C THR A 109 11.23 -1.19 -2.25
N LYS A 110 11.79 -0.05 -2.66
CA LYS A 110 12.01 0.27 -4.09
C LYS A 110 12.81 -0.78 -4.87
N LYS A 111 13.48 -1.70 -4.17
CA LYS A 111 14.16 -2.87 -4.75
C LYS A 111 13.20 -3.91 -5.36
N MET A 112 11.90 -3.80 -5.11
CA MET A 112 10.88 -4.70 -5.65
C MET A 112 10.37 -4.27 -7.04
N GLY A 113 10.75 -3.07 -7.53
CA GLY A 113 10.54 -2.60 -8.92
C GLY A 113 11.67 -3.05 -9.86
N TYR A 114 11.94 -2.32 -10.97
CA TYR A 114 13.03 -2.64 -11.92
C TYR A 114 14.37 -2.86 -11.19
N VAL A 115 14.70 -4.14 -10.96
CA VAL A 115 15.75 -4.50 -10.01
C VAL A 115 17.11 -4.07 -10.54
N ILE A 116 17.40 -4.40 -11.81
CA ILE A 116 18.58 -4.00 -12.61
C ILE A 116 18.34 -4.36 -14.09
N SER A 117 19.14 -3.79 -15.00
CA SER A 117 19.17 -4.23 -16.41
C SER A 117 19.77 -5.63 -16.57
N VAL A 118 19.42 -6.32 -17.66
CA VAL A 118 19.98 -7.66 -17.97
C VAL A 118 21.50 -7.64 -18.01
N GLU A 119 22.10 -6.56 -18.55
CA GLU A 119 23.55 -6.43 -18.64
C GLU A 119 24.20 -6.28 -17.25
N GLN A 120 23.58 -5.48 -16.36
CA GLN A 120 24.04 -5.33 -14.98
C GLN A 120 23.81 -6.61 -14.16
N ALA A 121 22.74 -7.36 -14.44
CA ALA A 121 22.51 -8.68 -13.82
C ALA A 121 23.60 -9.66 -14.23
N ARG A 122 23.97 -9.67 -15.51
CA ARG A 122 25.05 -10.49 -16.04
C ARG A 122 26.38 -10.15 -15.39
N GLU A 123 26.75 -8.88 -15.30
CA GLU A 123 27.99 -8.46 -14.62
C GLU A 123 28.01 -8.83 -13.14
N ASN A 124 26.90 -8.66 -12.43
CA ASN A 124 26.82 -8.99 -11.00
C ASN A 124 26.96 -10.50 -10.77
N LEU A 125 26.32 -11.32 -11.60
CA LEU A 125 26.45 -12.78 -11.55
C LEU A 125 27.87 -13.24 -11.91
N GLU A 126 28.52 -12.63 -12.90
CA GLU A 126 29.91 -12.92 -13.24
C GLU A 126 30.89 -12.55 -12.11
N LYS A 127 30.67 -11.42 -11.44
CA LYS A 127 31.48 -11.01 -10.28
C LYS A 127 31.33 -11.99 -9.12
N LEU A 128 30.10 -12.47 -8.85
CA LEU A 128 29.85 -13.48 -7.82
C LEU A 128 30.49 -14.82 -8.16
N TYR A 129 30.37 -15.25 -9.42
CA TYR A 129 30.98 -16.49 -9.91
C TYR A 129 32.51 -16.47 -9.75
N LYS A 130 33.18 -15.41 -10.24
CA LYS A 130 34.64 -15.25 -10.14
C LYS A 130 35.13 -15.11 -8.70
N LYS A 131 34.30 -14.59 -7.80
CA LYS A 131 34.61 -14.48 -6.37
C LYS A 131 34.49 -15.84 -5.67
N GLY A 132 33.58 -16.71 -6.12
CA GLY A 132 33.45 -18.09 -5.65
C GLY A 132 34.57 -19.02 -6.10
N GLU A 133 35.27 -18.70 -7.19
CA GLU A 133 36.47 -19.43 -7.65
C GLU A 133 37.76 -19.07 -6.88
N ALA A 134 37.69 -18.11 -5.94
CA ALA A 134 38.81 -17.65 -5.10
C ALA A 134 38.69 -18.11 -3.63
N SER A 135 38.20 -19.33 -3.40
CA SER A 135 38.22 -20.02 -2.09
C SER A 135 38.73 -21.44 -2.22
#